data_AF-A0A9X3D235-F1
#
_entry.id   AF-A0A9X3D235-F1
#
_cell.length_a   1.000
_cell.length_b   1.000
_cell.length_c   1.000
_cell.angle_alpha   90.00
_cell.angle_beta   90.00
_cell.angle_gamma   90.00
#
_symmetry.space_group_name_H-M   'P 1'
#
loop_
_entity.id
_entity.type
_entity.pdbx_description
1 polymer ?
#
loop_
_entity_poly.entity_id
_entity_poly.type
_entity_poly.pdbx_seq_one_letter_code
_entity_poly.pdbx_strand_id
1 'polypeptide(L)' 'VESFDQPHLLEIYHVIGTEETEVKTTSGKVEDFITPNRELEKVIKAKGFPYFYEEFEGNHTWKYWQPDLKRALINMFS' A
#
# COMPACT_ATOMS: atom_id res chain seq x y z
N VAL A 1 -11.47 2.84 -7.11
CA VAL A 1 -10.43 2.68 -8.14
C VAL A 1 -11.05 2.32 -9.49
N GLU A 2 -11.93 1.32 -9.54
CA GLU A 2 -12.53 0.85 -10.79
C GLU A 2 -13.26 1.92 -11.62
N SER A 3 -13.90 2.90 -10.96
CA SER A 3 -14.66 3.97 -11.60
C SER A 3 -13.85 5.24 -11.93
N PHE A 4 -12.53 5.22 -11.75
CA PHE A 4 -11.68 6.37 -12.06
C PHE A 4 -11.11 6.23 -13.48
N ASP A 5 -11.32 7.26 -14.30
CA ASP A 5 -11.11 7.15 -15.76
C ASP A 5 -9.85 7.88 -16.26
N GLN A 6 -9.10 8.56 -15.38
CA GLN A 6 -7.90 9.32 -15.75
C GLN A 6 -6.68 8.88 -14.94
N PRO A 7 -6.25 7.61 -15.03
CA PRO A 7 -5.21 7.03 -14.17
C PRO A 7 -3.87 7.78 -14.21
N HIS A 8 -3.56 8.46 -15.30
CA HIS A 8 -2.35 9.28 -15.47
C HIS A 8 -2.31 10.54 -14.59
N LEU A 9 -3.43 10.96 -13.99
CA LEU A 9 -3.49 12.14 -13.11
C LEU A 9 -3.13 11.85 -11.65
N LEU A 10 -2.97 10.57 -11.29
CA LEU A 10 -2.69 10.16 -9.92
C LEU A 10 -1.53 9.17 -9.90
N GLU A 11 -0.44 9.57 -9.27
CA GLU A 11 0.65 8.68 -8.92
C GLU A 11 0.39 8.05 -7.55
N ILE A 12 0.64 6.74 -7.45
CA ILE A 12 0.36 5.97 -6.25
C ILE A 12 1.65 5.30 -5.77
N TYR A 13 1.96 5.47 -4.49
CA TYR A 13 2.99 4.73 -3.77
C TYR A 13 2.31 3.80 -2.77
N HIS A 14 2.47 2.48 -2.94
CA HIS A 14 1.78 1.47 -2.13
C HIS A 14 2.77 0.43 -1.64
N VAL A 15 2.88 0.31 -0.32
CA VAL A 15 3.75 -0.67 0.33
C VAL A 15 2.91 -1.44 1.35
N ILE A 16 3.19 -2.72 1.55
CA ILE A 16 2.51 -3.58 2.54
C ILE A 16 3.46 -4.62 3.12
N GLY A 17 3.33 -4.91 4.42
CA GLY A 17 4.08 -5.97 5.09
C GLY A 17 3.48 -7.36 4.84
N THR A 18 4.31 -8.38 4.60
CA THR A 18 3.86 -9.75 4.34
C THR A 18 3.23 -10.44 5.56
N GLU A 19 3.44 -9.90 6.76
CA GLU A 19 2.90 -10.42 8.02
C GLU A 19 1.63 -9.66 8.49
N GLU A 20 1.05 -8.81 7.64
CA GLU A 20 -0.17 -8.05 7.96
C GLU A 20 -1.47 -8.86 7.80
N THR A 21 -1.48 -10.09 8.33
CA THR A 21 -2.62 -11.02 8.27
C THR A 21 -3.57 -10.89 9.46
N GLU A 22 -3.09 -10.38 10.60
CA GLU A 22 -3.85 -10.27 11.86
C GLU A 22 -3.57 -8.92 12.56
N VAL A 23 -3.93 -7.82 11.91
CA VAL A 23 -3.69 -6.47 12.43
C VAL A 23 -4.73 -6.09 13.47
N LYS A 24 -4.28 -5.75 14.68
CA LYS A 24 -5.14 -5.19 15.75
C LYS A 24 -5.43 -3.73 15.47
N THR A 25 -6.66 -3.42 15.09
CA THR A 25 -7.09 -2.05 14.79
C THR A 25 -7.49 -1.30 16.05
N THR A 26 -7.56 0.03 15.96
CA THR A 26 -8.04 0.92 17.04
C THR A 26 -9.49 0.67 17.42
N SER A 27 -10.27 0.01 16.54
CA SER A 27 -11.63 -0.43 16.83
C SER A 27 -11.70 -1.68 17.72
N GLY A 28 -10.56 -2.28 18.05
CA GLY A 28 -10.46 -3.53 18.82
C GLY A 28 -10.64 -4.80 17.99
N LYS A 29 -10.85 -4.67 16.67
CA LYS A 29 -10.95 -5.79 15.73
C LYS A 29 -9.58 -6.24 15.24
N VAL A 30 -9.49 -7.52 14.91
CA VAL A 30 -8.35 -8.10 14.18
C VAL A 30 -8.76 -8.27 12.74
N GLU A 31 -7.97 -7.73 11.81
CA GLU A 31 -8.28 -7.71 10.39
C GLU A 31 -7.07 -8.12 9.54
N ASP A 32 -7.33 -8.76 8.40
CA ASP A 32 -6.35 -9.08 7.38
C ASP A 32 -6.18 -7.86 6.45
N PHE A 33 -4.99 -7.28 6.44
CA PHE A 33 -4.67 -6.16 5.57
C PHE A 33 -3.98 -6.62 4.29
N ILE A 34 -3.28 -7.75 4.27
CA ILE A 34 -2.51 -8.18 3.10
C ILE A 34 -3.40 -8.62 1.95
N THR A 35 -4.49 -9.35 2.21
CA THR A 35 -5.40 -9.83 1.17
C THR A 35 -6.05 -8.69 0.37
N PRO A 36 -6.75 -7.71 1.01
CA PRO A 36 -7.36 -6.62 0.27
C PRO A 36 -6.33 -5.70 -0.43
N ASN A 37 -5.12 -5.55 0.13
CA ASN A 37 -4.06 -4.76 -0.52
C ASN A 37 -3.51 -5.44 -1.79
N ARG A 38 -3.37 -6.77 -1.79
CA ARG A 38 -3.00 -7.54 -3.00
C ARG A 38 -4.12 -7.53 -4.05
N GLU A 39 -5.38 -7.52 -3.65
CA GLU A 39 -6.49 -7.35 -4.59
C GLU A 39 -6.48 -5.95 -5.21
N LEU A 40 -6.27 -4.93 -4.39
CA LEU A 40 -6.15 -3.55 -4.83
C LEU A 40 -4.99 -3.34 -5.81
N GLU A 41 -3.83 -3.95 -5.53
CA GLU A 41 -2.65 -3.91 -6.39
C GLU A 41 -2.97 -4.37 -7.82
N LYS A 42 -3.72 -5.47 -7.96
CA LYS A 42 -4.13 -6.00 -9.27
C LYS A 42 -4.99 -5.00 -10.03
N VAL A 43 -5.94 -4.37 -9.33
CA VAL A 43 -6.84 -3.38 -9.93
C VAL A 43 -6.08 -2.13 -10.37
N ILE A 44 -5.17 -1.61 -9.53
CA ILE A 44 -4.36 -0.43 -9.86
C ILE A 44 -3.43 -0.72 -11.04
N LYS A 45 -2.72 -1.86 -11.03
CA LYS A 45 -1.87 -2.25 -12.16
C LYS A 45 -2.65 -2.43 -13.45
N ALA A 46 -3.78 -3.13 -13.41
CA ALA A 46 -4.61 -3.36 -14.59
C ALA A 46 -5.15 -2.06 -15.21
N LYS A 47 -5.37 -1.02 -14.40
CA LYS A 47 -5.84 0.30 -14.84
C LYS A 47 -4.73 1.19 -15.40
N GLY A 48 -3.46 0.85 -15.21
CA GLY A 48 -2.33 1.61 -15.76
C GLY A 48 -2.04 2.93 -15.06
N PHE A 49 -2.24 3.00 -13.73
CA PHE A 49 -1.78 4.15 -12.94
C PHE A 49 -0.23 4.22 -12.93
N PRO A 50 0.37 5.43 -12.92
CA PRO A 50 1.73 5.60 -12.42
C PRO A 50 1.80 5.05 -11.00
N TYR A 51 2.54 3.96 -10.81
CA TYR A 51 2.35 3.12 -9.63
C TYR A 51 3.63 2.43 -9.18
N PHE A 52 3.99 2.68 -7.92
CA PHE A 52 5.01 1.93 -7.19
C PHE A 52 4.33 0.96 -6.21
N TYR A 53 4.68 -0.32 -6.28
CA TYR A 53 4.21 -1.35 -5.36
C TYR A 53 5.36 -2.19 -4.82
N GLU A 54 5.40 -2.41 -3.50
CA GLU A 54 6.36 -3.30 -2.85
C GLU A 54 5.74 -4.05 -1.67
N GLU A 55 6.11 -5.33 -1.53
CA GLU A 55 5.87 -6.10 -0.31
C GLU A 55 7.18 -6.25 0.45
N PHE A 56 7.16 -6.09 1.77
CA PHE A 56 8.34 -6.27 2.62
C PHE A 56 8.09 -7.27 3.74
N GLU A 57 9.16 -7.89 4.26
CA GLU A 57 9.07 -8.77 5.43
C GLU A 57 8.86 -7.94 6.71
N GLY A 58 7.63 -7.95 7.22
CA GLY A 58 7.27 -7.24 8.43
C GLY A 58 5.77 -7.11 8.62
N ASN A 59 5.40 -6.56 9.78
CA ASN A 59 4.03 -6.39 10.21
C ASN A 59 3.62 -4.90 10.28
N HIS A 60 2.37 -4.66 10.69
CA HIS A 60 1.78 -3.33 10.74
C HIS A 60 2.26 -2.50 11.95
N THR A 61 3.56 -2.15 12.00
CA THR A 61 4.15 -1.36 13.09
C THR A 61 5.03 -0.21 12.60
N TRP A 62 5.08 0.87 13.37
CA TRP A 62 5.84 2.09 13.02
C TRP A 62 7.34 1.85 12.79
N LYS A 63 7.90 0.78 13.37
CA LYS A 63 9.28 0.34 13.14
C LYS A 63 9.61 0.24 11.64
N TYR A 64 8.68 -0.28 10.83
CA TYR A 64 8.85 -0.45 9.39
C TYR A 64 8.43 0.79 8.61
N TRP A 65 7.30 1.40 9.01
CA TRP A 65 6.72 2.55 8.30
C TRP A 65 7.52 3.84 8.45
N GLN A 66 8.22 4.05 9.56
CA GLN A 66 9.01 5.25 9.79
C GLN A 66 10.13 5.45 8.75
N PRO A 67 11.02 4.48 8.49
CA PRO A 67 12.01 4.61 7.43
C PRO A 67 11.37 4.61 6.04
N ASP A 68 10.29 3.86 5.83
CA ASP A 68 9.60 3.82 4.53
C ASP A 68 8.98 5.17 4.15
N LEU A 69 8.45 5.93 5.11
CA LEU A 69 7.91 7.27 4.84
C LEU A 69 8.95 8.20 4.20
N LYS A 70 10.20 8.16 4.68
CA LYS A 70 11.29 8.92 4.06
C LYS A 70 11.52 8.49 2.61
N ARG A 71 11.48 7.18 2.36
CA ARG A 71 11.64 6.61 1.01
C ARG A 71 10.49 7.04 0.09
N ALA A 72 9.26 6.98 0.57
CA ALA A 72 8.06 7.40 -0.16
C ALA A 72 8.15 8.87 -0.59
N LEU A 73 8.53 9.77 0.33
CA LEU A 73 8.68 11.20 0.03
C LEU A 73 9.76 11.48 -1.01
N ILE A 74 10.89 10.77 -0.95
CA ILE A 74 11.93 10.88 -1.97
C ILE A 74 11.39 10.35 -3.30
N ASN A 75 10.72 9.20 -3.32
CA ASN A 75 10.22 8.60 -4.54
C ASN A 75 9.20 9.50 -5.26
N MET A 76 8.28 10.11 -4.51
CA MET A 76 7.18 10.92 -5.07
C MET A 76 7.58 12.34 -5.52
N PHE A 77 8.67 12.90 -4.99
CA PHE A 77 8.99 14.32 -5.18
C PHE A 77 10.44 14.58 -5.63
N SER A 78 11.14 13.57 -6.14
CA SER A 78 12.47 13.74 -6.74
C SER A 78 12.43 14.07 -8.23
#